data_AF-A0A0G0L004-F1
#
_entry.id   AF-A0A0G0L004-F1
#
_cell.length_a   1.000
_cell.length_b   1.000
_cell.length_c   1.000
_cell.angle_alpha   90.00
_cell.angle_beta   90.00
_cell.angle_gamma   90.00
#
_symmetry.space_group_name_H-M   'P 1'
#
loop_
_entity.id
_entity.type
_entity.pdbx_description
1 polymer ?
#
loop_
_entity_poly.entity_id
_entity_poly.type
_entity_poly.pdbx_seq_one_letter_code
_entity_poly.pdbx_strand_id
1 'polypeptide(L)' 'MKYFKKVLKNGLRVVIIPMKDNPTVTVLVLVEAGSKYEEKKSNGISHFLEHMCFKGTIKRPRAI' A
#
# COMPACT_ATOMS: atom_id res chain seq x y z
N MET A 1 19.12 -7.41 11.85
CA MET A 1 18.83 -6.29 10.91
C MET A 1 18.38 -5.08 11.70
N LYS A 2 19.02 -3.91 11.51
CA LYS A 2 18.54 -2.66 12.10
C LYS A 2 17.34 -2.17 11.29
N TYR A 3 16.24 -1.87 11.95
CA TYR A 3 15.06 -1.26 11.35
C TYR A 3 14.63 -0.06 12.18
N PHE A 4 13.99 0.90 11.53
CA PHE A 4 13.45 2.11 12.15
C PHE A 4 11.92 2.06 12.05
N LYS A 5 11.24 2.39 13.14
CA LYS A 5 9.79 2.54 13.19
C LYS A 5 9.44 3.98 13.49
N LYS A 6 8.46 4.53 12.78
CA LYS A 6 7.92 5.86 13.07
C LYS A 6 6.41 5.88 12.83
N VAL A 7 5.67 6.51 13.73
CA VAL A 7 4.27 6.86 13.49
C VAL A 7 4.23 8.32 13.05
N LEU A 8 3.63 8.58 11.89
CA LEU A 8 3.46 9.93 11.37
C LEU A 8 2.31 10.66 12.08
N LYS A 9 2.23 11.98 11.92
CA LYS A 9 1.17 12.80 12.55
C LYS A 9 -0.25 12.35 12.17
N ASN A 10 -0.42 11.74 11.00
CA ASN A 10 -1.70 11.20 10.52
C ASN A 10 -1.96 9.75 10.97
N GLY A 11 -1.14 9.19 11.87
CA GLY A 11 -1.28 7.82 12.38
C GLY A 11 -0.66 6.73 11.51
N LEU A 12 -0.12 7.06 10.32
CA LEU A 12 0.51 6.07 9.45
C LEU A 12 1.78 5.50 10.11
N ARG A 13 1.84 4.17 10.20
CA ARG A 13 3.00 3.42 10.70
C ARG A 13 3.97 3.18 9.55
N VAL A 14 5.22 3.59 9.73
CA VAL A 14 6.29 3.41 8.75
C VAL A 14 7.39 2.54 9.35
N VAL A 15 7.81 1.53 8.59
CA VAL A 15 8.96 0.67 8.90
C VAL A 15 10.01 0.87 7.81
N ILE A 16 11.24 1.21 8.20
CA ILE A 16 12.35 1.44 7.28
C ILE A 16 13.46 0.45 7.63
N ILE A 17 14.01 -0.20 6.61
CA ILE A 17 15.09 -1.18 6.75
C ILE A 17 16.23 -0.73 5.82
N PRO A 18 17.25 -0.02 6.34
CA PRO A 18 18.35 0.42 5.49
C PRO A 18 19.23 -0.75 5.05
N MET A 19 19.45 -0.84 3.74
CA MET A 19 20.33 -1.82 3.11
C MET A 19 21.32 -1.06 2.22
N LYS A 20 22.49 -0.71 2.78
CA LYS A 20 23.47 0.16 2.09
C LYS A 20 24.01 -0.45 0.80
N ASP A 21 24.11 -1.76 0.75
CA ASP A 21 24.72 -2.49 -0.36
C ASP A 21 23.71 -2.89 -1.45
N ASN A 22 22.42 -2.51 -1.29
CA ASN A 22 21.38 -2.83 -2.27
C ASN A 22 21.10 -1.61 -3.17
N PRO A 23 21.31 -1.71 -4.50
CA PRO A 23 21.05 -0.60 -5.42
C PRO A 23 19.56 -0.40 -5.71
N THR A 24 18.69 -1.29 -5.23
CA THR A 24 17.23 -1.24 -5.45
C THR A 24 16.49 -1.00 -4.14
N VAL A 25 15.32 -0.38 -4.26
CA VAL A 25 14.42 -0.13 -3.14
C VAL A 25 13.09 -0.80 -3.42
N THR A 26 12.58 -1.54 -2.44
CA THR A 26 11.21 -2.03 -2.43
C THR A 26 10.36 -1.14 -1.52
N VAL A 27 9.19 -0.74 -1.99
CA VAL A 27 8.22 0.02 -1.19
C VAL A 27 6.92 -0.77 -1.16
N LEU A 28 6.38 -0.97 0.03
CA LEU A 28 5.09 -1.61 0.25
C LEU A 28 4.16 -0.62 0.96
N VAL A 29 2.94 -0.50 0.46
CA VAL A 29 1.85 0.23 1.13
C VAL A 29 0.78 -0.80 1.44
N LEU A 30 0.49 -0.97 2.72
CA LEU A 30 -0.45 -1.97 3.22
C LEU A 30 -1.64 -1.27 3.86
N VAL A 31 -2.83 -1.72 3.54
CA VAL A 31 -4.09 -1.25 4.14
C VAL A 31 -4.65 -2.40 4.97
N GLU A 32 -5.07 -2.11 6.19
CA GLU A 32 -5.67 -3.09 7.10
C GLU A 32 -7.14 -3.36 6.73
N ALA A 33 -7.37 -3.74 5.47
CA ALA A 33 -8.67 -4.02 4.87
C ALA A 33 -8.52 -5.16 3.84
N GLY A 34 -9.64 -5.70 3.35
CA GLY A 34 -9.63 -6.78 2.36
C GLY A 34 -10.94 -7.58 2.35
N SER A 35 -10.94 -8.68 1.61
CA SER A 35 -12.14 -9.52 1.38
C SER A 35 -12.82 -10.02 2.65
N LYS A 36 -12.09 -10.11 3.77
CA LYS A 36 -12.65 -10.43 5.10
C LYS A 36 -13.78 -9.48 5.53
N TYR A 37 -13.78 -8.24 5.05
CA TYR A 37 -14.77 -7.22 5.40
C TYR A 37 -15.88 -7.07 4.36
N GLU A 38 -15.91 -7.93 3.34
CA GLU A 38 -16.91 -7.85 2.27
C GLU A 38 -18.22 -8.53 2.66
N GLU A 39 -19.33 -7.94 2.21
CA GLU A 39 -20.63 -8.60 2.23
C GLU A 39 -20.87 -9.35 0.93
N LYS A 40 -21.78 -10.34 0.95
CA LYS A 40 -22.15 -11.14 -0.23
C LYS A 40 -22.52 -10.29 -1.45
N LYS A 41 -23.17 -9.14 -1.23
CA LYS A 41 -23.58 -8.20 -2.30
C LYS A 41 -22.41 -7.46 -2.96
N SER A 42 -21.25 -7.41 -2.30
CA SER A 42 -20.07 -6.66 -2.71
C SER A 42 -18.82 -7.54 -2.84
N ASN A 43 -18.99 -8.86 -2.98
CA ASN A 43 -17.87 -9.78 -3.11
C ASN A 43 -16.94 -9.37 -4.27
N GLY A 44 -15.65 -9.34 -3.99
CA GLY A 44 -14.60 -8.95 -4.92
C GLY A 44 -14.29 -7.46 -4.96
N ILE A 45 -15.01 -6.60 -4.23
CA ILE A 45 -14.81 -5.14 -4.29
C ILE A 45 -13.42 -4.71 -3.81
N SER A 46 -12.84 -5.36 -2.81
CA SER A 46 -11.51 -5.01 -2.29
C SER A 46 -10.43 -5.30 -3.32
N HIS A 47 -10.52 -6.46 -3.98
CA HIS A 47 -9.62 -6.84 -5.06
C HIS A 47 -9.83 -5.94 -6.28
N PHE A 48 -11.08 -5.65 -6.65
CA PHE A 48 -11.37 -4.69 -7.71
C PHE A 48 -10.76 -3.31 -7.43
N LEU A 49 -10.89 -2.80 -6.19
CA LEU A 49 -10.29 -1.54 -5.76
C LEU A 49 -8.76 -1.55 -5.81
N GLU A 50 -8.13 -2.67 -5.44
CA GLU A 50 -6.69 -2.87 -5.58
C GLU A 50 -6.23 -2.66 -7.03
N HIS A 51 -6.90 -3.26 -8.01
CA HIS A 51 -6.62 -3.02 -9.44
C HIS A 51 -6.80 -1.56 -9.82
N MET A 52 -7.81 -0.90 -9.26
CA MET A 52 -8.13 0.49 -9.58
C MET A 52 -7.05 1.48 -9.12
N CYS A 53 -6.25 1.13 -8.11
CA CYS A 53 -5.07 1.91 -7.71
C CYS A 53 -4.03 2.06 -8.84
N PHE A 54 -4.07 1.20 -9.86
CA PHE A 54 -3.15 1.23 -11.01
C PHE A 54 -3.72 1.94 -12.25
N LYS A 55 -4.99 2.38 -12.23
CA LYS A 55 -5.65 3.00 -13.39
C LYS A 55 -5.62 4.52 -13.41
N GLY A 56 -4.69 5.11 -12.67
CA GLY A 56 -4.42 6.54 -12.69
C GLY A 56 -4.99 7.29 -11.47
N THR A 57 -4.45 8.47 -11.22
CA THR A 57 -4.83 9.37 -10.13
C THR A 57 -4.92 10.79 -10.66
N ILE A 58 -5.50 11.72 -9.89
CA ILE A 58 -5.60 13.14 -10.27
C ILE A 58 -4.24 13.74 -10.65
N LYS A 59 -3.16 13.36 -9.95
CA LYS A 59 -1.79 13.87 -10.21
C LYS A 59 -1.03 13.07 -11.28
N ARG A 60 -1.44 11.83 -11.55
CA ARG A 60 -0.82 10.92 -12.53
C ARG A 60 -1.94 10.17 -13.26
N PRO A 61 -2.57 10.78 -14.28
CA PRO A 61 -3.83 10.27 -14.86
C PRO A 61 -3.63 9.07 -15.80
N ARG A 62 -2.41 8.77 -16.22
CA ARG A 62 -2.13 7.61 -17.08
C ARG A 62 -2.15 6.32 -16.26
N ALA A 63 -2.85 5.31 -16.78
CA ALA A 63 -2.83 3.96 -16.23
C ALA A 63 -1.45 3.32 -16.45
N ILE A 64 -1.11 2.40 -15.55
CA ILE A 64 -0.01 1.44 -15.70
C ILE A 64 -0.56 0.14 -16.25
#